data_AF-A0A7L3LGM2-F1
#
_entry.id   AF-A0A7L3LGM2-F1
#
_cell.length_a   1.000
_cell.length_b   1.000
_cell.length_c   1.000
_cell.angle_alpha   90.00
_cell.angle_beta   90.00
_cell.angle_gamma   90.00
#
_symmetry.space_group_name_H-M   'P 1'
#
loop_
_entity.id
_entity.type
_entity.pdbx_description
1 polymer ?
#
loop_
_entity_poly.entity_id
_entity_poly.type
_entity_poly.pdbx_seq_one_letter_code
_entity_poly.pdbx_strand_id
1 'polypeptide(L)'
;ESLVSQNTKLFFFQFDKWEDSQRQKILVDLLERCSLSQQKFCAKQLQDRVPIEAVDFTTRLPRVLSLFIFSLLDPQSLCRCAQVSWYWKYLSELDQLWMPKCLCFGWYINFSPTPFEQGVWKKHYIEMVKELHITRPKTPSKDEFVVPDVQPVRSSIQEAELFVLRSRTNKEKKKLPPWRCPDKHPMDTIRFNYLNNCHPIEQARLA
;
A
#
# COMPACT_ATOMS: atom_id res chain seq x y z
N GLU A 1 -10.22 50.06 -11.27
CA GLU A 1 -10.41 48.66 -10.85
C GLU A 1 -11.89 48.43 -10.56
N SER A 2 -12.45 47.26 -10.89
CA SER A 2 -13.87 46.97 -10.62
C SER A 2 -14.13 46.82 -9.12
N LEU A 3 -15.32 47.22 -8.64
CA LEU A 3 -15.74 47.08 -7.23
C LEU A 3 -15.57 45.64 -6.71
N VAL A 4 -15.81 44.66 -7.60
CA VAL A 4 -15.60 43.24 -7.32
C VAL A 4 -14.14 42.96 -6.95
N SER A 5 -13.17 43.50 -7.70
CA SER A 5 -11.75 43.30 -7.40
C SER A 5 -11.37 43.87 -6.03
N GLN A 6 -11.92 45.03 -5.65
CA GLN A 6 -11.68 45.62 -4.34
C GLN A 6 -12.26 44.77 -3.19
N ASN A 7 -13.50 44.29 -3.35
CA ASN A 7 -14.15 43.43 -2.37
C ASN A 7 -13.43 42.08 -2.22
N THR A 8 -12.94 41.51 -3.33
CA THR A 8 -12.15 40.28 -3.31
C THR A 8 -10.83 40.45 -2.57
N LYS A 9 -10.12 41.58 -2.78
CA LYS A 9 -8.87 41.88 -2.05
C LYS A 9 -9.11 41.98 -0.54
N LEU A 10 -10.16 42.68 -0.12
CA LEU A 10 -10.52 42.81 1.30
C LEU A 10 -10.89 41.46 1.91
N PHE A 11 -11.66 40.63 1.20
CA PHE A 11 -12.02 39.29 1.65
C PHE A 11 -10.78 38.44 1.90
N PHE A 12 -9.83 38.39 0.96
CA PHE A 12 -8.61 37.59 1.15
C PHE A 12 -7.76 38.09 2.33
N PHE A 13 -7.58 39.40 2.47
CA PHE A 13 -6.88 39.97 3.62
C PHE A 13 -7.51 39.57 4.96
N GLN A 14 -8.84 39.50 5.01
CA GLN A 14 -9.55 39.10 6.22
C GLN A 14 -9.51 37.58 6.43
N PHE A 15 -9.65 36.80 5.36
CA PHE A 15 -9.57 35.34 5.38
C PHE A 15 -8.20 34.84 5.89
N ASP A 16 -7.12 35.54 5.53
CA ASP A 16 -5.77 35.23 5.98
C ASP A 16 -5.59 35.44 7.49
N LYS A 17 -6.43 36.28 8.11
CA LYS A 17 -6.42 36.53 9.57
C LYS A 17 -7.33 35.62 10.37
N TRP A 18 -8.19 34.83 9.71
CA TRP A 18 -9.13 33.93 10.38
C TRP A 18 -8.48 32.66 10.91
N GLU A 19 -9.07 32.12 11.98
CA GLU A 19 -8.74 30.79 12.50
C GLU A 19 -9.26 29.68 11.56
N ASP A 20 -8.68 28.50 11.64
CA ASP A 20 -9.05 27.35 10.80
C ASP A 20 -10.54 26.98 10.91
N SER A 21 -11.12 27.10 12.10
CA SER A 21 -12.57 26.85 12.32
C SER A 21 -13.45 27.83 11.53
N GLN A 22 -13.06 29.10 11.51
CA GLN A 22 -13.75 30.16 10.77
C GLN A 22 -13.57 30.00 9.26
N ARG A 23 -12.36 29.63 8.81
CA ARG A 23 -12.06 29.32 7.41
C ARG A 23 -12.85 28.11 6.91
N GLN A 24 -12.96 27.05 7.71
CA GLN A 24 -13.79 25.90 7.35
C GLN A 24 -15.27 26.27 7.27
N LYS A 25 -15.77 27.02 8.25
CA LYS A 25 -17.17 27.47 8.27
C LYS A 25 -17.54 28.28 7.03
N ILE A 26 -16.75 29.29 6.67
CA ILE A 26 -17.06 30.12 5.49
C ILE A 26 -17.03 29.31 4.18
N LEU A 27 -16.16 28.29 4.08
CA LEU A 27 -16.10 27.43 2.90
C LEU A 27 -17.38 26.59 2.77
N VAL A 28 -17.89 26.06 3.88
CA VAL A 28 -19.17 25.34 3.92
C VAL A 28 -20.31 26.29 3.55
N ASP A 29 -20.41 27.44 4.21
CA ASP A 29 -21.46 28.43 3.96
C ASP A 29 -21.46 28.92 2.49
N LEU A 30 -20.28 29.04 1.87
CA LEU A 30 -20.15 29.41 0.45
C LEU A 30 -20.65 28.29 -0.48
N LEU A 31 -20.30 27.03 -0.19
CA LEU A 31 -20.75 25.87 -0.97
C LEU A 31 -22.27 25.67 -0.88
N GLU A 32 -22.89 25.90 0.28
CA GLU A 32 -24.34 25.82 0.46
C GLU A 32 -25.11 26.87 -0.38
N ARG A 33 -24.50 28.02 -0.63
CA ARG A 33 -25.05 29.08 -1.50
C ARG A 33 -24.79 28.85 -2.98
N CYS A 34 -23.89 27.92 -3.33
CA CYS A 34 -23.60 27.59 -4.72
C CYS A 34 -24.68 26.69 -5.32
N SER A 35 -24.99 26.91 -6.61
CA SER A 35 -25.77 25.96 -7.42
C SER A 35 -25.02 24.64 -7.62
N LEU A 36 -25.73 23.57 -8.00
CA LEU A 36 -25.13 22.27 -8.29
C LEU A 36 -24.00 22.35 -9.34
N SER A 37 -24.15 23.20 -10.35
CA SER A 37 -23.10 23.40 -11.38
C SER A 37 -21.84 24.02 -10.78
N GLN A 38 -21.99 24.99 -9.87
CA GLN A 38 -20.86 25.64 -9.19
C GLN A 38 -20.20 24.68 -8.19
N GLN A 39 -20.98 23.88 -7.46
CA GLN A 39 -20.43 22.85 -6.56
C GLN A 39 -19.62 21.81 -7.34
N LYS A 40 -20.11 21.35 -8.51
CA LYS A 40 -19.34 20.47 -9.42
C LYS A 40 -18.04 21.13 -9.90
N PHE A 41 -18.08 22.42 -10.21
CA PHE A 41 -16.88 23.18 -10.55
C PHE A 41 -15.88 23.20 -9.38
N CYS A 42 -16.32 23.50 -8.15
CA CYS A 42 -15.47 23.48 -6.96
C CYS A 42 -14.87 22.08 -6.71
N ALA A 43 -15.67 21.02 -6.83
CA ALA A 43 -15.21 19.64 -6.68
C ALA A 43 -14.08 19.32 -7.68
N LYS A 44 -14.22 19.74 -8.93
CA LYS A 44 -13.17 19.59 -9.94
C LYS A 44 -11.90 20.36 -9.58
N GLN A 45 -12.03 21.63 -9.18
CA GLN A 45 -10.87 22.44 -8.75
C GLN A 45 -10.14 21.85 -7.54
N LEU A 46 -10.88 21.25 -6.60
CA LEU A 46 -10.29 20.55 -5.46
C LEU A 46 -9.58 19.26 -5.89
N GLN A 47 -10.21 18.45 -6.75
CA GLN A 47 -9.62 17.22 -7.27
C GLN A 47 -8.34 17.46 -8.08
N ASP A 48 -8.25 18.59 -8.80
CA ASP A 48 -7.07 18.96 -9.57
C ASP A 48 -5.89 19.42 -8.68
N ARG A 49 -6.17 19.90 -7.45
CA ARG A 49 -5.17 20.48 -6.53
C ARG A 49 -4.78 19.55 -5.39
N VAL A 50 -5.71 18.73 -4.92
CA VAL A 50 -5.49 17.75 -3.85
C VAL A 50 -5.29 16.41 -4.54
N PRO A 51 -4.05 15.90 -4.62
CA PRO A 51 -3.84 14.56 -5.15
C PRO A 51 -4.68 13.58 -4.33
N ILE A 52 -5.45 12.73 -5.02
CA ILE A 52 -6.18 11.67 -4.32
C ILE A 52 -5.13 10.63 -3.89
N GLU A 53 -4.52 10.85 -2.74
CA GLU A 53 -3.57 9.94 -2.15
C GLU A 53 -4.32 8.65 -1.74
N ALA A 54 -3.76 7.50 -2.12
CA ALA A 54 -4.26 6.16 -1.77
C ALA A 54 -5.71 5.83 -2.19
N VAL A 55 -6.06 6.05 -3.46
CA VAL A 55 -7.30 5.49 -4.02
C VAL A 55 -7.26 3.97 -3.96
N ASP A 56 -8.25 3.36 -3.32
CA ASP A 56 -8.49 1.92 -3.41
C ASP A 56 -8.88 1.55 -4.85
N PHE A 57 -7.91 1.01 -5.60
CA PHE A 57 -8.10 0.60 -6.99
C PHE A 57 -9.21 -0.44 -7.16
N THR A 58 -9.50 -1.24 -6.14
CA THR A 58 -10.55 -2.27 -6.19
C THR A 58 -11.95 -1.67 -6.27
N THR A 59 -12.12 -0.40 -5.88
CA THR A 59 -13.38 0.33 -5.98
C THR A 59 -13.56 1.06 -7.31
N ARG A 60 -12.48 1.24 -8.07
CA ARG A 60 -12.48 1.99 -9.33
C ARG A 60 -12.39 1.08 -10.56
N LEU A 61 -11.73 -0.06 -10.43
CA LEU A 61 -11.54 -1.01 -11.51
C LEU A 61 -12.63 -2.09 -11.49
N PRO A 62 -13.04 -2.60 -12.66
CA PRO A 62 -13.83 -3.84 -12.74
C PRO A 62 -13.12 -4.99 -12.00
N ARG A 63 -13.90 -5.85 -11.32
CA ARG A 63 -13.39 -6.97 -10.50
C ARG A 63 -12.35 -7.83 -11.22
N VAL A 64 -12.51 -8.06 -12.53
CA VAL A 64 -11.57 -8.85 -13.34
C VAL A 64 -10.16 -8.25 -13.33
N LEU A 65 -10.03 -6.92 -13.46
CA LEU A 65 -8.74 -6.24 -13.44
C LEU A 65 -8.14 -6.22 -12.04
N SER A 66 -8.95 -6.05 -11.01
CA SER A 66 -8.49 -6.14 -9.62
C SER A 66 -7.95 -7.54 -9.29
N LEU A 67 -8.63 -8.59 -9.76
CA LEU A 67 -8.16 -9.97 -9.61
C LEU A 67 -6.89 -10.23 -10.42
N PHE A 68 -6.77 -9.66 -11.61
CA PHE A 68 -5.53 -9.74 -12.39
C PHE A 68 -4.37 -9.14 -11.60
N ILE A 69 -4.52 -7.93 -11.04
CA ILE A 69 -3.50 -7.30 -10.19
C ILE A 69 -3.16 -8.18 -8.98
N PHE A 70 -4.16 -8.70 -8.26
CA PHE A 70 -3.92 -9.62 -7.14
C PHE A 70 -3.22 -10.91 -7.56
N SER A 71 -3.50 -11.44 -8.76
CA SER A 71 -2.87 -12.67 -9.25
C SER A 71 -1.35 -12.52 -9.39
N LEU A 72 -0.89 -11.29 -9.70
CA LEU A 72 0.51 -10.92 -9.81
C LEU A 72 1.22 -10.82 -8.46
N LEU A 73 0.54 -10.95 -7.31
CA LEU A 73 1.15 -10.90 -5.98
C LEU A 73 1.55 -12.30 -5.48
N ASP A 74 2.58 -12.35 -4.63
CA ASP A 74 2.95 -13.59 -3.94
C ASP A 74 1.95 -13.90 -2.80
N PRO A 75 1.89 -15.16 -2.34
CA PRO A 75 0.99 -15.58 -1.26
C PRO A 75 1.09 -14.74 0.03
N GLN A 76 2.29 -14.27 0.40
CA GLN A 76 2.46 -13.44 1.60
C GLN A 76 1.87 -12.05 1.39
N SER A 77 2.15 -11.43 0.25
CA SER A 77 1.55 -10.15 -0.15
C SER A 77 0.03 -10.24 -0.20
N LEU A 78 -0.55 -11.32 -0.74
CA LEU A 78 -2.00 -11.55 -0.70
C LEU A 78 -2.56 -11.62 0.73
N CYS A 79 -1.83 -12.27 1.65
CA CYS A 79 -2.21 -12.30 3.07
C CYS A 79 -2.11 -10.92 3.73
N ARG A 80 -1.22 -10.03 3.26
CA ARG A 80 -1.18 -8.62 3.70
C ARG A 80 -2.33 -7.82 3.11
N CYS A 81 -2.66 -8.02 1.83
CA CYS A 81 -3.82 -7.40 1.18
C CYS A 81 -5.13 -7.69 1.93
N ALA A 82 -5.29 -8.90 2.46
CA ALA A 82 -6.47 -9.26 3.27
C ALA A 82 -6.66 -8.42 4.55
N GLN A 83 -5.66 -7.64 4.96
CA GLN A 83 -5.70 -6.80 6.16
C GLN A 83 -6.11 -5.34 5.84
N VAL A 84 -6.28 -4.98 4.57
CA VAL A 84 -6.61 -3.62 4.14
C VAL A 84 -8.09 -3.29 4.36
N SER A 85 -8.99 -4.18 3.91
CA SER A 85 -10.43 -4.03 4.08
C SER A 85 -11.14 -5.39 3.95
N TRP A 86 -12.40 -5.47 4.38
CA TRP A 86 -13.22 -6.67 4.18
C TRP A 86 -13.34 -7.07 2.70
N TYR A 87 -13.44 -6.08 1.81
CA TYR A 87 -13.52 -6.33 0.37
C TYR A 87 -12.19 -6.86 -0.19
N TRP A 88 -11.06 -6.32 0.27
CA TRP A 88 -9.74 -6.84 -0.10
C TRP A 88 -9.52 -8.25 0.42
N LYS A 89 -9.97 -8.55 1.65
CA LYS A 89 -9.97 -9.91 2.19
C LYS A 89 -10.77 -10.85 1.30
N TYR A 90 -11.99 -10.47 0.96
CA TYR A 90 -12.80 -11.27 0.05
C TYR A 90 -12.08 -11.52 -1.27
N LEU A 91 -11.56 -10.48 -1.94
CA LEU A 91 -10.89 -10.63 -3.23
C LEU A 91 -9.60 -11.47 -3.16
N SER A 92 -8.74 -11.21 -2.16
CA SER A 92 -7.43 -11.86 -2.05
C SER A 92 -7.49 -13.32 -1.57
N GLU A 93 -8.63 -13.76 -1.03
CA GLU A 93 -8.86 -15.14 -0.57
C GLU A 93 -9.59 -16.01 -1.60
N LEU A 94 -9.97 -15.47 -2.75
CA LEU A 94 -10.67 -16.22 -3.79
C LEU A 94 -9.82 -17.35 -4.38
N ASP A 95 -10.46 -18.48 -4.59
CA ASP A 95 -9.84 -19.66 -5.18
C ASP A 95 -9.30 -19.42 -6.59
N GLN A 96 -9.86 -18.45 -7.32
CA GLN A 96 -9.35 -17.99 -8.62
C GLN A 96 -7.90 -17.48 -8.53
N LEU A 97 -7.44 -17.02 -7.35
CA LEU A 97 -6.06 -16.58 -7.11
C LEU A 97 -5.17 -17.70 -6.59
N TRP A 98 -5.70 -18.56 -5.73
CA TRP A 98 -4.91 -19.58 -5.03
C TRP A 98 -4.78 -20.88 -5.83
N MET A 99 -5.78 -21.26 -6.62
CA MET A 99 -5.73 -22.45 -7.47
C MET A 99 -4.53 -22.44 -8.43
N PRO A 100 -4.30 -21.39 -9.25
CA PRO A 100 -3.14 -21.37 -10.14
C PRO A 100 -1.81 -21.47 -9.37
N LYS A 101 -1.74 -20.88 -8.17
CA LYS A 101 -0.52 -20.90 -7.34
C LYS A 101 -0.23 -22.30 -6.80
N CYS A 102 -1.24 -23.08 -6.41
CA CYS A 102 -1.06 -24.48 -6.03
C CYS A 102 -0.68 -25.35 -7.23
N LEU A 103 -1.38 -25.16 -8.36
CA LEU A 103 -1.13 -25.95 -9.58
C LEU A 103 0.29 -25.75 -10.13
N CYS A 104 0.86 -24.55 -9.99
CA CYS A 104 2.26 -24.30 -10.35
C CYS A 104 3.27 -25.20 -9.59
N PHE A 105 2.91 -25.71 -8.41
CA PHE A 105 3.74 -26.65 -7.63
C PHE A 105 3.31 -28.11 -7.81
N GLY A 106 2.36 -28.39 -8.72
CA GLY A 106 1.77 -29.71 -8.87
C GLY A 106 0.96 -30.14 -7.65
N TRP A 107 0.44 -29.19 -6.87
CA TRP A 107 -0.44 -29.48 -5.72
C TRP A 107 -1.89 -29.53 -6.20
N TYR A 108 -2.44 -30.75 -6.19
CA TYR A 108 -3.79 -31.03 -6.64
C TYR A 108 -4.69 -31.38 -5.46
N ILE A 109 -5.96 -30.96 -5.55
CA ILE A 109 -7.00 -31.36 -4.61
C ILE A 109 -7.70 -32.60 -5.18
N ASN A 110 -7.86 -33.63 -4.34
CA ASN A 110 -8.48 -34.90 -4.73
C ASN A 110 -10.02 -34.86 -4.85
N PHE A 111 -10.61 -33.67 -4.70
CA PHE A 111 -12.04 -33.44 -4.79
C PHE A 111 -12.32 -32.13 -5.52
N SER A 112 -13.51 -31.99 -6.09
CA SER A 112 -13.96 -30.73 -6.68
C SER A 112 -14.64 -29.88 -5.60
N PRO A 113 -14.10 -28.71 -5.23
CA PRO A 113 -14.78 -27.79 -4.32
C PRO A 113 -16.16 -27.43 -4.87
N THR A 114 -17.13 -27.32 -3.98
CA THR A 114 -18.45 -26.80 -4.35
C THR A 114 -18.37 -25.28 -4.54
N PRO A 115 -19.25 -24.66 -5.36
CA PRO A 115 -19.24 -23.20 -5.56
C PRO A 115 -19.48 -22.38 -4.28
N PHE A 116 -19.98 -23.02 -3.22
CA PHE A 116 -20.29 -22.38 -1.93
C PHE A 116 -19.10 -22.41 -0.97
N GLU A 117 -18.10 -23.25 -1.22
CA GLU A 117 -16.89 -23.33 -0.42
C GLU A 117 -15.89 -22.28 -0.90
N GLN A 118 -15.57 -21.31 -0.03
CA GLN A 118 -14.62 -20.25 -0.33
C GLN A 118 -13.26 -20.51 0.32
N GLY A 119 -12.20 -20.27 -0.44
CA GLY A 119 -10.82 -20.29 0.05
C GLY A 119 -10.30 -21.71 0.29
N VAL A 120 -10.85 -22.70 -0.41
CA VAL A 120 -10.40 -24.09 -0.33
C VAL A 120 -8.95 -24.20 -0.78
N TRP A 121 -8.59 -23.55 -1.88
CA TRP A 121 -7.24 -23.57 -2.42
C TRP A 121 -6.26 -22.80 -1.53
N LYS A 122 -6.70 -21.73 -0.87
CA LYS A 122 -5.87 -21.03 0.13
C LYS A 122 -5.55 -21.94 1.32
N LYS A 123 -6.55 -22.66 1.85
CA LYS A 123 -6.34 -23.62 2.95
C LYS A 123 -5.37 -24.72 2.54
N HIS A 124 -5.60 -25.31 1.37
CA HIS A 124 -4.71 -26.34 0.81
C HIS A 124 -3.28 -25.83 0.61
N TYR A 125 -3.10 -24.61 0.10
CA TYR A 125 -1.77 -23.99 -0.01
C TYR A 125 -1.05 -23.90 1.34
N ILE A 126 -1.76 -23.45 2.38
CA ILE A 126 -1.20 -23.31 3.73
C ILE A 126 -0.84 -24.68 4.32
N GLU A 127 -1.68 -25.69 4.12
CA GLU A 127 -1.43 -27.07 4.53
C GLU A 127 -0.17 -27.62 3.84
N MET A 128 -0.08 -27.48 2.52
CA MET A 128 1.07 -27.97 1.77
C MET A 128 2.38 -27.30 2.15
N VAL A 129 2.34 -25.99 2.41
CA VAL A 129 3.52 -25.25 2.90
C VAL A 129 3.97 -25.76 4.27
N LYS A 130 3.02 -26.13 5.15
CA LYS A 130 3.34 -26.68 6.48
C LYS A 130 3.93 -28.10 6.38
N GLU A 131 3.36 -28.95 5.53
CA GLU A 131 3.82 -30.34 5.35
C GLU A 131 5.25 -30.39 4.79
N LEU A 132 5.56 -29.53 3.83
CA LEU A 132 6.87 -29.50 3.18
C LEU A 132 7.97 -28.85 4.03
N HIS A 133 7.68 -28.44 5.28
CA HIS A 133 8.64 -27.78 6.18
C HIS A 133 9.40 -26.63 5.50
N ILE A 134 8.73 -25.88 4.61
CA ILE A 134 9.35 -24.73 3.93
C ILE A 134 9.78 -23.77 5.03
N THR A 135 11.09 -23.75 5.27
CA THR A 135 11.67 -23.04 6.39
C THR A 135 11.43 -21.56 6.18
N ARG A 136 11.16 -20.85 7.29
CA ARG A 136 11.14 -19.38 7.30
C ARG A 136 12.37 -18.89 6.53
N PRO A 137 12.26 -17.78 5.77
CA PRO A 137 13.42 -17.25 5.07
C PRO A 137 14.52 -17.12 6.11
N LYS A 138 15.68 -17.74 5.86
CA LYS A 138 16.89 -17.29 6.54
C LYS A 138 17.00 -15.83 6.09
N THR A 139 16.56 -14.90 6.94
CA THR A 139 17.15 -13.57 6.92
C THR A 139 18.65 -13.84 6.91
N PRO A 140 19.40 -13.48 5.86
CA PRO A 140 20.85 -13.53 5.96
C PRO A 140 21.20 -12.83 7.26
N SER A 141 22.03 -13.46 8.09
CA SER A 141 22.56 -12.78 9.25
C SER A 141 23.17 -11.47 8.76
N LYS A 142 23.03 -10.41 9.55
CA LYS A 142 23.53 -9.07 9.20
C LYS A 142 25.03 -9.03 8.83
N ASP A 143 25.73 -10.14 9.03
CA ASP A 143 27.15 -10.32 8.75
C ASP A 143 27.47 -10.68 7.28
N GLU A 144 26.48 -11.05 6.44
CA GLU A 144 26.75 -11.47 5.05
C GLU A 144 26.36 -10.44 3.98
N PHE A 145 25.69 -9.34 4.37
CA PHE A 145 25.39 -8.23 3.45
C PHE A 145 26.44 -7.13 3.59
N VAL A 146 27.67 -7.42 3.17
CA VAL A 146 28.66 -6.36 2.92
C VAL A 146 28.30 -5.73 1.58
N VAL A 147 27.50 -4.66 1.63
CA VAL A 147 27.41 -3.71 0.53
C VAL A 147 28.78 -3.05 0.42
N PRO A 148 29.48 -3.12 -0.72
CA PRO A 148 30.66 -2.29 -0.92
C PRO A 148 30.24 -0.82 -0.77
N ASP A 149 30.86 -0.09 0.15
CA ASP A 149 30.62 1.34 0.36
C ASP A 149 30.90 2.09 -0.95
N VAL A 150 29.83 2.43 -1.67
CA VAL A 150 29.91 3.42 -2.75
C VAL A 150 29.92 4.78 -2.08
N GLN A 151 31.10 5.40 -2.00
CA GLN A 151 31.24 6.75 -1.45
C GLN A 151 30.39 7.73 -2.26
N PRO A 152 29.50 8.51 -1.62
CA PRO A 152 28.80 9.57 -2.30
C PRO A 152 29.78 10.70 -2.62
N VAL A 153 29.83 11.10 -3.89
CA VAL A 153 30.47 12.35 -4.30
C VAL A 153 29.78 13.49 -3.56
N ARG A 154 30.55 14.22 -2.75
CA ARG A 154 30.06 15.38 -2.01
C ARG A 154 29.71 16.50 -2.99
N SER A 155 28.44 16.89 -3.03
CA SER A 155 28.06 18.28 -3.30
C SER A 155 27.21 18.77 -2.13
N SER A 156 27.86 19.60 -1.33
CA SER A 156 27.35 20.48 -0.27
C SER A 156 26.00 21.14 -0.60
N ILE A 157 25.04 21.09 0.34
CA ILE A 157 24.61 22.21 1.20
C ILE A 157 23.54 21.70 2.19
N GLN A 158 23.57 22.30 3.38
CA GLN A 158 22.95 21.94 4.65
C GLN A 158 21.45 22.23 4.68
N GLU A 159 20.67 21.42 5.39
CA GLU A 159 19.62 21.95 6.25
C GLU A 159 19.22 20.94 7.34
N ALA A 160 18.93 21.48 8.51
CA ALA A 160 19.05 20.86 9.80
C ALA A 160 17.72 20.31 10.32
N GLU A 161 17.71 19.09 10.86
CA GLU A 161 16.68 18.67 11.83
C GLU A 161 17.29 17.82 12.96
N LEU A 162 17.45 18.50 14.10
CA LEU A 162 17.19 18.06 15.48
C LEU A 162 17.35 16.56 15.79
N PHE A 163 18.57 16.20 16.20
CA PHE A 163 18.84 15.00 16.99
C PHE A 163 18.22 15.12 18.40
N VAL A 164 17.13 14.41 18.64
CA VAL A 164 16.78 14.01 20.02
C VAL A 164 17.57 12.75 20.34
N LEU A 165 18.60 12.92 21.17
CA LEU A 165 19.27 11.83 21.85
C LEU A 165 18.23 10.96 22.59
N ARG A 166 18.18 9.66 22.28
CA ARG A 166 17.85 8.68 23.31
C ARG A 166 18.85 7.54 23.33
N SER A 167 19.63 7.60 24.40
CA SER A 167 20.56 6.63 24.93
C SER A 167 20.17 5.17 24.70
N ARG A 168 21.15 4.42 24.18
CA ARG A 168 21.20 2.96 24.20
C ARG A 168 21.10 2.49 25.66
N THR A 169 19.95 1.95 26.01
CA THR A 169 19.83 1.07 27.17
C THR A 169 19.66 -0.35 26.66
N ASN A 170 20.60 -1.22 27.04
CA ASN A 170 20.49 -2.66 26.90
C ASN A 170 19.14 -3.09 27.47
N LYS A 171 18.22 -3.52 26.61
CA LYS A 171 16.99 -4.20 27.00
C LYS A 171 16.97 -5.55 26.31
N GLU A 172 16.91 -6.57 27.16
CA GLU A 172 16.65 -7.96 26.87
C GLU A 172 15.71 -8.14 25.68
N LYS A 173 15.94 -9.22 24.92
CA LYS A 173 15.14 -9.65 23.76
C LYS A 173 13.68 -9.91 24.17
N LYS A 174 12.90 -8.84 24.38
CA LYS A 174 11.44 -8.92 24.37
C LYS A 174 11.06 -9.29 22.96
N LYS A 175 10.47 -10.47 22.79
CA LYS A 175 9.91 -10.92 21.51
C LYS A 175 8.99 -9.83 21.01
N LEU A 176 9.46 -9.09 20.01
CA LEU A 176 8.68 -8.04 19.36
C LEU A 176 7.41 -8.70 18.81
N PRO A 177 6.24 -8.06 18.95
CA PRO A 177 5.02 -8.60 18.39
C PRO A 177 5.19 -8.79 16.87
N PRO A 178 4.45 -9.71 16.24
CA PRO A 178 4.63 -10.09 14.82
C PRO A 178 4.45 -8.94 13.81
N TRP A 179 3.98 -7.77 14.26
CA TRP A 179 3.53 -6.68 13.43
C TRP A 179 4.56 -5.55 13.41
N ARG A 180 5.03 -5.18 12.21
CA ARG A 180 5.75 -3.93 11.94
C ARG A 180 4.78 -2.95 11.29
N CYS A 181 4.86 -1.67 11.63
CA CYS A 181 4.22 -0.61 10.83
C CYS A 181 4.76 -0.64 9.39
N PRO A 182 4.01 -0.13 8.39
CA PRO A 182 4.52 0.03 7.03
C PRO A 182 5.87 0.76 7.06
N ASP A 183 6.88 0.17 6.43
CA ASP A 183 8.21 0.78 6.37
C ASP A 183 8.13 2.07 5.55
N LYS A 184 8.63 3.17 6.11
CA LYS A 184 8.59 4.49 5.48
C LYS A 184 9.53 4.55 4.27
N HIS A 185 10.53 3.65 4.22
CA HIS A 185 11.49 3.50 3.12
C HIS A 185 11.73 2.00 2.86
N PRO A 186 10.82 1.33 2.13
CA PRO A 186 10.96 -0.10 1.87
C PRO A 186 12.18 -0.37 0.99
N MET A 187 13.25 -0.89 1.60
CA MET A 187 14.45 -1.36 0.90
C MET A 187 14.30 -2.82 0.40
N ASP A 188 13.27 -3.52 0.87
CA ASP A 188 12.90 -4.86 0.42
C ASP A 188 12.13 -4.81 -0.90
N THR A 189 12.81 -4.44 -1.99
CA THR A 189 12.30 -4.68 -3.36
C THR A 189 12.41 -6.16 -3.75
N ILE A 190 13.15 -6.94 -2.97
CA ILE A 190 13.27 -8.38 -3.11
C ILE A 190 11.99 -9.03 -2.63
N ARG A 191 11.25 -9.58 -3.59
CA ARG A 191 10.01 -10.29 -3.37
C ARG A 191 10.30 -11.55 -2.55
N PHE A 192 9.84 -11.61 -1.30
CA PHE A 192 9.94 -12.81 -0.44
C PHE A 192 8.97 -13.91 -0.92
N ASN A 193 9.19 -14.40 -2.14
CA ASN A 193 8.38 -15.43 -2.76
C ASN A 193 9.00 -16.79 -2.42
N TYR A 194 8.55 -17.39 -1.31
CA TYR A 194 9.12 -18.62 -0.74
C TYR A 194 9.22 -19.82 -1.69
N LEU A 195 8.48 -19.79 -2.78
CA LEU A 195 8.39 -20.88 -3.74
C LEU A 195 8.65 -20.47 -5.19
N ASN A 196 8.78 -19.16 -5.48
CA ASN A 196 9.00 -18.66 -6.84
C ASN A 196 10.13 -17.63 -6.81
N ASN A 197 11.35 -18.12 -6.65
CA ASN A 197 12.58 -17.34 -6.83
C ASN A 197 13.06 -17.37 -8.29
N CYS A 198 12.16 -17.41 -9.28
CA CYS A 198 12.60 -17.22 -10.66
C CYS A 198 12.85 -15.74 -10.87
N HIS A 199 14.09 -15.42 -11.24
CA HIS A 199 14.52 -14.05 -11.52
C HIS A 199 13.64 -13.50 -12.67
N PRO A 200 13.27 -12.20 -12.70
CA PRO A 200 12.47 -11.63 -13.79
C PRO A 200 13.04 -11.90 -15.19
N ILE A 201 14.36 -12.10 -15.28
CA ILE A 201 15.09 -12.46 -16.51
C ILE A 201 14.82 -13.91 -16.96
N GLU A 202 14.55 -14.82 -16.03
CA GLU A 202 14.25 -16.23 -16.34
C GLU A 202 12.82 -16.40 -16.87
N GLN A 203 11.87 -15.59 -16.39
CA GLN A 203 10.51 -15.55 -16.95
C GLN A 203 10.48 -14.99 -18.38
N ALA A 204 11.34 -14.01 -18.68
CA ALA A 204 11.47 -13.45 -20.03
C ALA A 204 12.21 -14.37 -21.01
N ARG A 205 12.90 -15.40 -20.53
CA ARG A 205 13.58 -16.41 -21.37
C ARG A 205 12.70 -17.61 -21.74
N LEU A 206 11.56 -17.76 -21.08
CA LEU A 206 10.60 -18.86 -21.28
C LEU A 206 9.36 -18.44 -22.08
N ALA A 207 9.27 -17.17 -22.49
CA ALA A 207 8.26 -16.62 -23.39
C ALA A 207 8.86 -16.39 -24.79
#